data_AF-A0A7K2VG66-F1
#
_entry.id   AF-A0A7K2VG66-F1
#
_cell.length_a   1.000
_cell.length_b   1.000
_cell.length_c   1.000
_cell.angle_alpha   90.00
_cell.angle_beta   90.00
_cell.angle_gamma   90.00
#
_symmetry.space_group_name_H-M   'P 1'
#
loop_
_entity.id
_entity.type
_entity.pdbx_description
1 polymer ?
#
loop_
_entity_poly.entity_id
_entity_poly.type
_entity_poly.pdbx_seq_one_letter_code
_entity_poly.pdbx_strand_id
1 'polypeptide(L)'
;FVYAGINVTDTPLFSGTRGAQLAGRATLITCGPLPARHGTRQPFRDVITDIENALDLEQHKPGTLPRHAPYLHQRTAGRIGSLTRLIRQTAITAIHDGTERITKTALDAVRLDHLAETHHRPTRRR
;
A
#
# COMPACT_ATOMS: atom_id res chain seq x y z
N PHE A 1 -14.70 -4.38 -21.72
CA PHE A 1 -14.15 -3.13 -21.16
C PHE A 1 -14.08 -3.27 -19.65
N VAL A 2 -13.07 -2.69 -18.99
CA VAL A 2 -12.97 -2.61 -17.53
C VAL A 2 -12.99 -1.13 -17.15
N TYR A 3 -13.90 -0.76 -16.26
CA TYR A 3 -13.96 0.58 -15.67
C TYR A 3 -13.38 0.50 -14.26
N ALA A 4 -12.42 1.37 -13.95
CA ALA A 4 -11.81 1.47 -12.63
C ALA A 4 -11.93 2.91 -12.14
N GLY A 5 -12.25 3.07 -10.86
CA GLY A 5 -12.40 4.37 -10.24
C GLY A 5 -12.56 4.25 -8.73
N ILE A 6 -12.50 5.39 -8.04
CA ILE A 6 -12.69 5.48 -6.60
C ILE A 6 -14.14 5.88 -6.34
N ASN A 7 -14.82 5.17 -5.43
CA ASN A 7 -16.21 5.44 -5.03
C ASN A 7 -17.18 5.59 -6.22
N VAL A 8 -17.03 4.72 -7.22
CA VAL A 8 -17.77 4.81 -8.49
C VAL A 8 -19.30 4.81 -8.34
N THR A 9 -19.81 4.23 -7.25
CA THR A 9 -21.24 4.24 -6.88
C THR A 9 -21.73 5.61 -6.40
N ASP A 10 -20.84 6.43 -5.86
CA ASP A 10 -21.14 7.75 -5.31
C ASP A 10 -20.83 8.87 -6.32
N THR A 11 -20.31 8.51 -7.49
CA THR A 11 -20.06 9.41 -8.61
C THR A 11 -21.16 9.29 -9.67
N PRO A 12 -21.29 10.26 -10.59
CA PRO A 12 -22.29 10.19 -11.65
C PRO A 12 -22.15 9.02 -12.65
N LEU A 13 -21.11 8.18 -12.54
CA LEU A 13 -20.78 7.11 -13.50
C LEU A 13 -21.94 6.14 -13.76
N PHE A 14 -22.73 5.81 -12.73
CA PHE A 14 -23.89 4.90 -12.83
C PHE A 14 -25.25 5.62 -12.77
N SER A 15 -25.26 6.95 -12.81
CA SER A 15 -26.49 7.76 -12.69
C SER A 15 -26.86 8.46 -13.99
N GLY A 16 -28.13 8.88 -14.12
CA GLY A 16 -28.66 9.55 -15.31
C GLY A 16 -28.81 8.63 -16.53
N THR A 17 -29.32 9.17 -17.65
CA THR A 17 -29.68 8.39 -18.85
C THR A 17 -28.49 7.62 -19.45
N ARG A 18 -27.28 8.19 -19.40
CA ARG A 18 -26.06 7.53 -19.88
C ARG A 18 -25.50 6.51 -18.88
N GLY A 19 -25.49 6.84 -17.58
CA GLY A 19 -25.00 5.94 -16.54
C GLY A 19 -25.87 4.71 -16.35
N ALA A 20 -27.19 4.82 -16.57
CA ALA A 20 -28.12 3.69 -16.50
C ALA A 20 -27.78 2.58 -17.51
N GLN A 21 -27.29 2.93 -18.70
CA GLN A 21 -26.84 1.93 -19.68
C GLN A 21 -25.58 1.19 -19.22
N LEU A 22 -24.70 1.89 -18.49
CA LEU A 22 -23.50 1.29 -17.91
C LEU A 22 -23.85 0.38 -16.74
N ALA A 23 -24.72 0.86 -15.84
CA ALA A 23 -25.19 0.13 -14.67
C ALA A 23 -25.93 -1.17 -15.05
N GLY A 24 -26.70 -1.16 -16.14
CA GLY A 24 -27.40 -2.35 -16.64
C GLY A 24 -26.52 -3.38 -17.36
N ARG A 25 -25.24 -3.06 -17.63
CA ARG A 25 -24.33 -3.92 -18.42
C ARG A 25 -23.01 -4.25 -17.70
N ALA A 26 -22.77 -3.69 -16.53
CA ALA A 26 -21.54 -3.86 -15.78
C ALA A 26 -21.81 -4.54 -14.43
N THR A 27 -20.92 -5.44 -14.05
CA THR A 27 -20.88 -6.00 -12.69
C THR A 27 -19.94 -5.16 -11.85
N LEU A 28 -20.41 -4.68 -10.70
CA LEU A 28 -19.57 -3.98 -9.74
C LEU A 28 -18.71 -4.99 -8.99
N ILE A 29 -17.39 -4.81 -9.05
CA ILE A 29 -16.42 -5.55 -8.23
C ILE A 29 -15.77 -4.56 -7.28
N THR A 30 -16.00 -4.73 -5.98
CA THR A 30 -15.39 -3.89 -4.95
C THR A 30 -14.00 -4.40 -4.60
N CYS A 31 -12.99 -3.56 -4.85
CA CYS A 31 -11.61 -3.83 -4.44
C CYS A 31 -11.31 -3.08 -3.14
N GLY A 32 -11.30 -3.82 -2.03
CA GLY A 32 -10.86 -3.30 -0.73
C GLY A 32 -9.33 -3.32 -0.56
N PRO A 33 -8.83 -2.84 0.59
CA PRO A 33 -7.41 -2.96 0.93
C PRO A 33 -6.94 -4.41 0.96
N LEU A 34 -5.66 -4.63 0.65
CA LEU A 34 -5.08 -5.98 0.66
C LEU A 34 -5.02 -6.47 2.11
N PRO A 35 -5.67 -7.61 2.44
CA PRO A 35 -5.73 -8.08 3.81
C PRO A 35 -4.36 -8.62 4.25
N ALA A 36 -4.04 -8.49 5.53
CA ALA A 36 -2.82 -9.07 6.10
C ALA A 36 -2.82 -10.61 5.98
N ARG A 37 -4.00 -11.24 6.05
CA ARG A 37 -4.21 -12.68 5.91
C ARG A 37 -5.47 -12.97 5.11
N HIS A 38 -5.45 -14.06 4.34
CA HIS A 38 -6.63 -14.61 3.66
C HIS A 38 -6.61 -16.13 3.79
N GLY A 39 -7.34 -16.66 4.77
CA GLY A 39 -7.18 -18.05 5.21
C GLY A 39 -5.76 -18.30 5.69
N THR A 40 -5.09 -19.30 5.11
CA THR A 40 -3.68 -19.63 5.39
C THR A 40 -2.68 -18.72 4.66
N ARG A 41 -3.12 -17.96 3.65
CA ARG A 41 -2.27 -17.10 2.83
C ARG A 41 -1.99 -15.76 3.52
N GLN A 42 -0.86 -15.15 3.19
CA GLN A 42 -0.43 -13.83 3.70
C GLN A 42 -0.17 -12.87 2.54
N PRO A 43 -1.19 -12.53 1.73
CA PRO A 43 -0.99 -11.85 0.45
C PRO A 43 -0.28 -10.50 0.59
N PHE A 44 -0.49 -9.78 1.69
CA PHE A 44 0.24 -8.55 1.95
C PHE A 44 1.74 -8.76 2.18
N ARG A 45 2.12 -9.84 2.87
CA ARG A 45 3.53 -10.22 3.06
C ARG A 45 4.16 -10.64 1.73
N ASP A 46 3.40 -11.34 0.89
CA ASP A 46 3.87 -11.79 -0.43
C ASP A 46 4.20 -10.58 -1.31
N VAL A 47 3.30 -9.60 -1.39
CA VAL A 47 3.54 -8.32 -2.10
C VAL A 47 4.76 -7.58 -1.54
N ILE A 48 4.93 -7.52 -0.22
CA ILE A 48 6.13 -6.91 0.37
C ILE A 48 7.40 -7.64 -0.06
N THR A 49 7.36 -8.97 -0.12
CA THR A 49 8.50 -9.80 -0.53
C THR A 49 8.86 -9.52 -1.99
N ASP A 50 7.87 -9.42 -2.87
CA ASP A 50 8.10 -9.10 -4.29
C ASP A 50 8.67 -7.68 -4.46
N ILE A 51 8.16 -6.70 -3.71
CA ILE A 51 8.71 -5.34 -3.72
C ILE A 51 10.15 -5.34 -3.20
N GLU A 52 10.44 -6.06 -2.11
CA GLU A 52 11.79 -6.17 -1.55
C GLU A 52 12.77 -6.80 -2.55
N ASN A 53 12.37 -7.87 -3.23
CA ASN A 53 13.19 -8.52 -4.25
C ASN A 53 13.49 -7.62 -5.46
N ALA A 54 12.65 -6.63 -5.71
CA ALA A 54 12.85 -5.62 -6.74
C ALA A 54 13.65 -4.40 -6.26
N LEU A 55 14.02 -4.32 -4.97
CA LEU A 55 14.89 -3.27 -4.45
C LEU A 55 16.36 -3.65 -4.69
N ASP A 56 17.03 -2.84 -5.50
CA ASP A 56 18.47 -2.97 -5.74
C ASP A 56 19.24 -2.01 -4.81
N LEU A 57 19.37 -2.40 -3.54
CA LEU A 57 20.07 -1.64 -2.50
C LEU A 57 21.22 -2.50 -1.96
N GLU A 58 22.49 -2.08 -2.11
CA GLU A 58 23.66 -2.93 -1.91
C GLU A 58 23.77 -3.50 -0.48
N GLN A 59 23.37 -2.70 0.51
CA GLN A 59 23.46 -3.07 1.94
C GLN A 59 22.16 -3.68 2.49
N HIS A 60 21.15 -3.89 1.63
CA HIS A 60 19.87 -4.42 2.05
C HIS A 60 19.89 -5.94 2.18
N LYS A 61 19.35 -6.46 3.28
CA LYS A 61 19.26 -7.90 3.54
C LYS A 61 17.88 -8.42 3.15
N PRO A 62 17.77 -9.40 2.23
CA PRO A 62 16.49 -10.01 1.91
C PRO A 62 15.77 -10.57 3.14
N GLY A 63 14.44 -10.47 3.17
CA GLY A 63 13.60 -10.84 4.28
C GLY A 63 13.46 -9.78 5.38
N THR A 64 14.01 -8.58 5.21
CA THR A 64 13.90 -7.48 6.18
C THR A 64 12.49 -6.87 6.17
N LEU A 65 11.96 -6.51 5.01
CA LEU A 65 10.63 -5.92 4.89
C LEU A 65 9.50 -6.91 5.21
N PRO A 66 9.52 -8.18 4.75
CA PRO A 66 8.50 -9.16 5.09
C PRO A 66 8.38 -9.43 6.60
N ARG A 67 9.47 -9.30 7.36
CA ARG A 67 9.44 -9.37 8.84
C ARG A 67 8.67 -8.21 9.47
N HIS A 68 8.60 -7.07 8.79
CA HIS A 68 7.84 -5.90 9.19
C HIS A 68 6.43 -5.83 8.57
N ALA A 69 5.93 -6.91 7.96
CA ALA A 69 4.61 -6.93 7.33
C ALA A 69 3.45 -6.43 8.23
N PRO A 70 3.35 -6.81 9.53
CA PRO A 70 2.30 -6.26 10.40
C PRO A 70 2.40 -4.74 10.57
N TYR A 71 3.62 -4.21 10.72
CA TYR A 71 3.87 -2.77 10.85
C TYR A 71 3.53 -2.03 9.54
N LEU A 72 3.99 -2.54 8.39
CA LEU A 72 3.72 -1.96 7.08
C LEU A 72 2.22 -2.00 6.75
N HIS A 73 1.51 -3.06 7.15
CA HIS A 73 0.07 -3.16 6.96
C HIS A 73 -0.66 -2.08 7.74
N GLN A 74 -0.29 -1.91 9.02
CA GLN A 74 -0.84 -0.86 9.88
C GLN A 74 -0.54 0.55 9.34
N ARG A 75 0.70 0.81 8.90
CA ARG A 75 1.11 2.13 8.33
C ARG A 75 0.35 2.51 7.08
N THR A 76 -0.07 1.53 6.27
CA THR A 76 -0.63 1.75 4.95
C THR A 76 -2.13 1.45 4.88
N ALA A 77 -2.71 0.93 5.98
CA ALA A 77 -4.04 0.36 6.03
C ALA A 77 -4.29 -0.69 4.91
N GLY A 78 -3.25 -1.46 4.53
CA GLY A 78 -3.32 -2.45 3.44
C GLY A 78 -3.38 -1.86 2.02
N ARG A 79 -3.18 -0.55 1.85
CA ARG A 79 -3.21 0.10 0.53
C ARG A 79 -1.86 -0.03 -0.17
N ILE A 80 -1.85 -0.74 -1.29
CA ILE A 80 -0.64 -1.00 -2.09
C ILE A 80 -0.01 0.31 -2.60
N GLY A 81 -0.83 1.30 -2.98
CA GLY A 81 -0.35 2.62 -3.37
C GLY A 81 0.44 3.34 -2.27
N SER A 82 -0.09 3.37 -1.04
CA SER A 82 0.61 3.94 0.11
C SER A 82 1.86 3.13 0.49
N LEU A 83 1.80 1.79 0.39
CA LEU A 83 2.94 0.90 0.63
C LEU A 83 4.11 1.15 -0.34
N THR A 84 3.82 1.13 -1.64
CA THR A 84 4.83 1.35 -2.68
C THR A 84 5.43 2.75 -2.59
N ARG A 85 4.62 3.78 -2.29
CA ARG A 85 5.11 5.14 -2.01
C ARG A 85 6.02 5.18 -0.80
N LEU A 86 5.65 4.54 0.31
CA LEU A 86 6.46 4.46 1.53
C LEU A 86 7.83 3.86 1.23
N ILE A 87 7.85 2.64 0.69
CA ILE A 87 9.08 1.90 0.42
C ILE A 87 9.96 2.65 -0.57
N ARG A 88 9.40 3.18 -1.65
CA ARG A 88 10.14 3.96 -2.66
C ARG A 88 10.79 5.20 -2.04
N GLN A 89 10.05 5.97 -1.25
CA GLN A 89 10.60 7.18 -0.63
C GLN A 89 11.73 6.85 0.37
N THR A 90 11.56 5.77 1.15
CA THR A 90 12.60 5.32 2.06
C THR A 90 13.83 4.81 1.30
N ALA A 91 13.66 4.08 0.20
CA ALA A 91 14.76 3.63 -0.65
C ALA A 91 15.54 4.80 -1.26
N ILE A 92 14.85 5.81 -1.81
CA ILE A 92 15.48 7.02 -2.35
C ILE A 92 16.31 7.73 -1.27
N THR A 93 15.78 7.82 -0.05
CA THR A 93 16.50 8.42 1.08
C THR A 93 17.75 7.63 1.43
N ALA A 94 17.64 6.29 1.48
CA ALA A 94 18.74 5.39 1.79
C ALA A 94 19.86 5.41 0.74
N ILE A 95 19.52 5.66 -0.54
CA ILE A 95 20.51 5.86 -1.61
C ILE A 95 21.20 7.21 -1.40
N HIS A 96 20.44 8.27 -1.12
CA HIS A 96 21.00 9.62 -0.98
C HIS A 96 21.90 9.77 0.26
N ASP A 97 21.61 9.08 1.35
CA ASP A 97 22.45 9.09 2.57
C ASP A 97 23.54 8.00 2.58
N GLY A 98 23.63 7.18 1.52
CA GLY A 98 24.63 6.12 1.36
C GLY A 98 24.44 4.91 2.29
N THR A 99 23.32 4.83 3.04
CA THR A 99 23.07 3.68 3.92
C THR A 99 22.67 2.43 3.15
N GLU A 100 22.07 2.60 1.96
CA GLU A 100 21.62 1.55 1.04
C GLU A 100 20.88 0.39 1.70
N ARG A 101 20.05 0.69 2.71
CA ARG A 101 19.21 -0.30 3.38
C ARG A 101 17.97 0.35 3.97
N ILE A 102 16.85 -0.34 3.87
CA ILE A 102 15.62 0.09 4.54
C ILE A 102 15.59 -0.46 5.97
N THR A 103 15.33 0.44 6.93
CA THR A 103 15.10 0.10 8.33
C THR A 103 13.72 0.57 8.78
N LYS A 104 13.19 0.00 9.87
CA LYS A 104 11.94 0.48 10.47
C LYS A 104 12.00 1.97 10.83
N THR A 105 13.13 2.45 11.34
CA THR A 105 13.33 3.87 11.66
C THR A 105 13.25 4.76 10.42
N ALA A 106 13.85 4.33 9.31
CA ALA A 106 13.79 5.06 8.05
C ALA A 106 12.37 5.06 7.45
N LEU A 107 11.63 3.96 7.61
CA LEU A 107 10.20 3.90 7.27
C LEU A 107 9.38 4.86 8.14
N ASP A 108 9.68 4.93 9.44
CA ASP A 108 8.99 5.80 10.40
C ASP A 108 9.12 7.28 10.05
N ALA A 109 10.30 7.70 9.56
CA ALA A 109 10.59 9.08 9.19
C ALA A 109 9.84 9.57 7.93
N VAL A 110 9.36 8.66 7.07
CA VAL A 110 8.60 9.03 5.88
C VAL A 110 7.15 9.34 6.24
N ARG A 111 6.75 10.58 5.96
CA ARG A 111 5.37 11.04 6.01
C ARG A 111 4.58 10.53 4.80
N LEU A 112 3.40 9.96 5.04
CA LEU A 112 2.54 9.40 4.00
C LEU A 112 1.39 10.36 3.62
N ASP A 113 0.53 9.90 2.72
CA ASP A 113 -0.72 10.62 2.42
C ASP A 113 -1.61 10.77 3.66
N HIS A 114 -2.44 11.82 3.68
CA HIS A 114 -3.26 12.19 4.83
C HIS A 114 -4.11 11.03 5.36
N LEU A 115 -4.66 10.20 4.46
CA LEU A 115 -5.47 9.05 4.85
C LEU A 115 -4.63 7.95 5.52
N ALA A 116 -3.40 7.71 5.06
CA ALA A 116 -2.49 6.78 5.73
C ALA A 116 -2.04 7.31 7.10
N GLU A 117 -1.78 8.62 7.22
CA GLU A 117 -1.45 9.27 8.50
C GLU A 117 -2.62 9.21 9.50
N THR A 118 -3.88 9.35 9.07
CA THR A 118 -5.04 9.25 9.97
C THR A 118 -5.28 7.85 10.52
N HIS A 119 -4.92 6.80 9.77
CA HIS A 119 -5.02 5.41 10.24
C HIS A 119 -3.82 5.00 11.10
N HIS A 120 -2.65 5.63 10.92
CA HIS A 120 -1.47 5.37 11.71
C HIS A 120 -1.46 6.21 12.99
N ARG A 121 -1.86 5.63 14.12
CA ARG A 121 -1.65 6.26 15.43
C ARG A 121 -0.23 5.90 15.93
N PRO A 122 0.72 6.85 16.01
CA PRO A 122 2.04 6.55 16.52
C PRO A 122 1.95 6.18 18.01
N THR A 123 2.60 5.09 18.40
CA THR A 123 2.74 4.74 19.82
C THR A 123 3.63 5.78 20.47
N ARG A 124 3.07 6.65 21.31
CA ARG A 124 3.85 7.53 22.20
C ARG A 124 4.75 6.64 23.06
N ARG A 125 6.07 6.68 22.84
CA ARG A 125 7.02 6.15 23.83
C ARG A 125 6.80 6.94 25.12
N ARG A 126 6.45 6.24 26.19
CA ARG A 126 6.63 6.71 27.56
C ARG A 126 8.08 6.47 27.97
#